data_AF-A0ABD1K868-F1
#
_entry.id   AF-A0ABD1K868-F1
#
_cell.length_a   1.000
_cell.length_b   1.000
_cell.length_c   1.000
_cell.angle_alpha   90.00
_cell.angle_beta   90.00
_cell.angle_gamma   90.00
#
_symmetry.space_group_name_H-M   'P 1'
#
loop_
_entity.id
_entity.type
_entity.pdbx_description
1 polymer ?
#
loop_
_entity_poly.entity_id
_entity_poly.type
_entity_poly.pdbx_seq_one_letter_code
_entity_poly.pdbx_strand_id
1 'polypeptide(L)'
;MAALSRRLATLFSSCGRHPQRHRPGGLRCQWFPVGKDFHTSSTVNSYDVRQIELTPLEQRKLTFDTHALVKELESKGFEKGQAEVIVGTLVTLTTANMDIVYRDMVTTAHQEIALQQIMAHLDSIRKDMVILEKSEFANLRSENAKMKAELEQIKTRLLEESKKLRADSKLDINLERSRLTDMFTEQEKKLMEVSTEFQKRNSEIDRSTMETTKKIDIEVASLKTLLESLKLDTIRYLAGCVFSCLAITLGFYRLWK
;
A
#
# COMPACT_ATOMS: atom_id res chain seq x y z
N MET A 1 13.09 -50.71 -19.09
CA MET A 1 11.64 -50.77 -19.38
C MET A 1 10.92 -49.81 -18.45
N ALA A 2 10.03 -49.00 -19.02
CA ALA A 2 8.91 -48.26 -18.41
C ALA A 2 9.20 -47.49 -17.09
N ALA A 3 9.39 -46.17 -17.10
CA ALA A 3 8.38 -45.12 -17.33
C ALA A 3 7.25 -45.11 -16.28
N LEU A 4 7.19 -44.01 -15.51
CA LEU A 4 6.05 -43.13 -15.19
C LEU A 4 6.17 -42.62 -13.74
N SER A 5 6.59 -41.35 -13.55
CA SER A 5 5.72 -40.16 -13.45
C SER A 5 5.13 -40.05 -12.03
N ARG A 6 5.37 -39.02 -11.21
CA ARG A 6 5.18 -37.57 -11.39
C ARG A 6 5.99 -36.84 -10.28
N ARG A 7 6.80 -35.81 -10.60
CA ARG A 7 6.51 -34.35 -10.47
C ARG A 7 5.98 -33.97 -9.08
N LEU A 8 6.44 -32.96 -8.35
CA LEU A 8 7.29 -31.79 -8.59
C LEU A 8 7.62 -31.24 -7.19
N ALA A 9 8.86 -31.35 -6.73
CA ALA A 9 9.32 -30.67 -5.52
C ALA A 9 10.79 -30.33 -5.68
N THR A 10 11.06 -29.20 -6.32
CA THR A 10 12.39 -28.59 -6.30
C THR A 10 12.16 -27.11 -6.55
N LEU A 11 12.54 -26.30 -5.57
CA LEU A 11 13.33 -25.09 -5.73
C LEU A 11 13.45 -24.42 -4.35
N PHE A 12 14.37 -24.95 -3.53
CA PHE A 12 15.01 -24.17 -2.49
C PHE A 12 16.49 -24.54 -2.47
N SER A 13 17.32 -23.50 -2.38
CA SER A 13 18.76 -23.53 -2.12
C SER A 13 19.67 -23.74 -3.34
N SER A 14 20.23 -22.63 -3.84
CA SER A 14 21.69 -22.56 -3.90
C SER A 14 22.16 -21.11 -3.74
N CYS A 15 23.15 -20.97 -2.87
CA CYS A 15 23.83 -19.77 -2.43
C CYS A 15 25.01 -19.49 -3.39
N GLY A 16 25.21 -18.24 -3.80
CA GLY A 16 26.36 -17.84 -4.62
C GLY A 16 26.65 -16.34 -4.46
N ARG A 17 27.85 -16.03 -3.98
CA ARG A 17 28.30 -14.75 -3.41
C ARG A 17 29.02 -13.87 -4.46
N HIS A 18 28.71 -12.57 -4.44
CA HIS A 18 29.51 -11.39 -4.88
C HIS A 18 29.92 -11.20 -6.36
N PRO A 19 30.26 -9.96 -6.83
CA PRO A 19 30.24 -8.65 -6.15
C PRO A 19 29.54 -7.49 -6.91
N GLN A 20 29.15 -6.50 -6.09
CA GLN A 20 28.95 -5.08 -6.36
C GLN A 20 29.43 -4.53 -7.71
N ARG A 21 28.47 -4.04 -8.48
CA ARG A 21 28.41 -2.68 -9.03
C ARG A 21 27.03 -2.53 -9.64
N HIS A 22 26.20 -1.62 -9.15
CA HIS A 22 25.32 -0.76 -9.93
C HIS A 22 24.42 0.05 -8.98
N ARG A 23 24.66 1.36 -9.03
CA ARG A 23 23.89 2.54 -8.61
C ARG A 23 22.67 2.35 -7.70
N PRO A 24 22.59 3.08 -6.56
CA PRO A 24 21.34 3.21 -5.84
C PRO A 24 20.40 4.11 -6.65
N GLY A 25 19.32 3.52 -7.16
CA GLY A 25 18.11 4.25 -7.56
C GLY A 25 17.41 4.76 -6.31
N GLY A 26 18.01 5.75 -5.66
CA GLY A 26 17.31 6.56 -4.68
C GLY A 26 16.25 7.36 -5.42
N LEU A 27 14.98 7.04 -5.19
CA LEU A 27 13.86 7.96 -5.40
C LEU A 27 14.07 9.16 -4.48
N ARG A 28 14.99 10.03 -4.90
CA ARG A 28 15.12 11.38 -4.41
C ARG A 28 13.86 12.07 -4.89
N CYS A 29 12.86 12.17 -4.01
CA CYS A 29 11.85 13.20 -4.11
C CYS A 29 12.61 14.52 -4.14
N GLN A 30 12.89 14.99 -5.36
CA GLN A 30 13.46 16.30 -5.62
C GLN A 30 12.35 17.28 -5.28
N TRP A 31 12.26 17.61 -4.00
CA TRP A 31 11.69 18.87 -3.58
C TRP A 31 12.58 19.92 -4.21
N PHE A 32 12.20 20.37 -5.40
CA PHE A 32 12.68 21.64 -5.93
C PHE A 32 12.44 22.67 -4.82
N PRO A 33 13.47 23.38 -4.34
CA PRO A 33 13.21 24.61 -3.62
C PRO A 33 12.51 25.50 -4.65
N VAL A 34 11.19 25.67 -4.50
CA VAL A 34 10.48 26.78 -5.13
C VAL A 34 11.15 28.01 -4.53
N GLY A 35 12.09 28.55 -5.30
CA GLY A 35 12.74 29.81 -5.00
C GLY A 35 11.66 30.81 -4.69
N LYS A 36 11.70 31.30 -3.44
CA LYS A 36 11.35 32.68 -3.18
C LYS A 36 12.07 33.52 -4.22
N ASP A 37 11.30 34.31 -4.95
CA ASP A 37 11.61 35.67 -5.40
C ASP A 37 10.64 35.96 -6.55
N PHE A 38 9.35 36.08 -6.21
CA PHE A 38 8.49 36.88 -7.06
C PHE A 38 8.91 38.33 -6.84
N HIS A 39 9.67 38.82 -7.82
CA HIS A 39 10.00 40.20 -8.02
C HIS A 39 8.82 41.06 -7.57
N THR A 40 9.06 41.89 -6.56
CA THR A 40 8.27 43.09 -6.34
C THR A 40 8.31 43.79 -7.68
N SER A 41 7.21 43.76 -8.43
CA SER A 41 7.11 44.55 -9.65
C SER A 41 7.24 45.99 -9.18
N SER A 42 8.47 46.51 -9.30
CA SER A 42 8.75 47.92 -9.20
C SER A 42 7.68 48.61 -10.01
N THR A 43 6.92 49.49 -9.37
CA THR A 43 5.97 50.38 -10.03
C THR A 43 6.77 51.21 -11.03
N VAL A 44 6.96 50.68 -12.23
CA VAL A 44 7.40 51.44 -13.38
C VAL A 44 6.17 52.26 -13.78
N ASN A 45 6.01 53.40 -13.11
CA ASN A 45 5.14 54.48 -13.52
C ASN A 45 5.71 55.09 -14.80
N SER A 46 5.68 54.32 -15.89
CA SER A 46 5.92 54.82 -17.22
C SER A 46 4.73 54.43 -18.09
N TYR A 47 3.54 54.82 -17.64
CA TYR A 47 2.52 55.17 -18.61
C TYR A 47 3.04 56.45 -19.26
N ASP A 48 3.78 56.29 -20.35
CA ASP A 48 4.14 57.40 -21.22
C ASP A 48 2.83 57.85 -21.87
N VAL A 49 2.06 58.63 -21.12
CA VAL A 49 0.88 59.34 -21.59
C VAL A 49 1.45 60.37 -22.55
N ARG A 50 1.67 59.94 -23.80
CA ARG A 50 2.01 60.81 -24.90
C ARG A 50 1.06 62.00 -24.80
N GLN A 51 1.56 63.17 -24.40
CA GLN A 51 0.72 64.36 -24.23
C GLN A 51 0.18 64.71 -25.61
N ILE A 52 -1.05 64.28 -25.89
CA ILE A 52 -1.77 64.71 -27.06
C ILE A 52 -2.38 66.05 -26.66
N GLU A 53 -1.69 67.14 -27.03
CA GLU A 53 -2.21 68.49 -26.89
C GLU A 53 -3.38 68.68 -27.87
N LEU A 54 -4.56 68.24 -27.44
CA LEU A 54 -5.80 68.47 -28.15
C LEU A 54 -6.24 69.91 -27.87
N THR A 55 -6.16 70.75 -28.90
CA THR A 55 -6.57 72.15 -28.86
C THR A 55 -7.97 72.29 -28.24
N PRO A 56 -8.15 73.18 -27.24
CA PRO A 56 -9.45 73.42 -26.61
C PRO A 56 -10.52 73.83 -27.64
N LEU A 57 -11.77 73.41 -27.40
CA LEU A 57 -12.93 73.71 -28.28
C LEU A 57 -13.10 75.22 -28.57
N GLU A 58 -12.68 76.07 -27.64
CA GLU A 58 -12.88 77.51 -27.67
C GLU A 58 -11.99 78.22 -28.71
N GLN A 59 -10.85 77.63 -29.06
CA GLN A 59 -9.88 78.19 -30.01
C GLN A 59 -10.19 77.88 -31.48
N ARG A 60 -11.29 77.16 -31.74
CA ARG A 60 -11.67 76.71 -33.09
C ARG A 60 -12.92 77.39 -33.66
N LYS A 61 -13.22 78.61 -33.20
CA LYS A 61 -14.01 79.53 -34.03
C LYS A 61 -13.11 79.97 -35.18
N LEU A 62 -13.24 79.29 -36.33
CA LEU A 62 -12.63 79.74 -37.56
C LEU A 62 -13.16 81.18 -37.80
N THR A 63 -12.30 82.18 -37.65
CA THR A 63 -12.66 83.57 -37.95
C THR A 63 -12.76 83.71 -39.46
N PHE A 64 -13.89 83.27 -40.00
CA PHE A 64 -14.18 83.39 -41.42
C PHE A 64 -14.50 84.86 -41.68
N ASP A 65 -13.55 85.61 -42.25
CA ASP A 65 -13.78 86.99 -42.64
C ASP A 65 -14.60 87.04 -43.92
N THR A 66 -15.92 86.95 -43.73
CA THR A 66 -16.93 87.01 -44.79
C THR A 66 -16.75 88.25 -45.66
N HIS A 67 -16.35 89.38 -45.07
CA HIS A 67 -16.27 90.66 -45.78
C HIS A 67 -15.02 90.77 -46.64
N ALA A 68 -13.88 90.25 -46.19
CA ALA A 68 -12.67 90.17 -47.02
C ALA A 68 -12.87 89.27 -48.26
N LEU A 69 -13.54 88.13 -48.09
CA LEU A 69 -13.85 87.20 -49.18
C LEU A 69 -14.83 87.78 -50.21
N VAL A 70 -15.85 88.51 -49.75
CA VAL A 70 -16.77 89.21 -50.67
C VAL A 70 -16.03 90.26 -51.49
N LYS A 71 -15.16 91.07 -50.87
CA LYS A 71 -14.33 92.06 -51.59
C LYS A 71 -13.37 91.44 -52.58
N GLU A 72 -12.80 90.29 -52.25
CA GLU A 72 -11.92 89.56 -53.16
C GLU A 72 -12.70 89.06 -54.38
N LEU A 73 -13.90 88.49 -54.19
CA LEU A 73 -14.76 88.05 -55.29
C LEU A 73 -15.23 89.22 -56.17
N GLU A 74 -15.60 90.35 -55.56
CA GLU A 74 -15.92 91.58 -56.29
C GLU A 74 -14.74 92.04 -57.17
N SER A 75 -13.51 91.98 -56.65
CA SER A 75 -12.29 92.34 -57.42
C SER A 75 -12.00 91.40 -58.60
N LYS A 76 -12.57 90.19 -58.58
CA LYS A 76 -12.44 89.17 -59.64
C LYS A 76 -13.59 89.19 -60.64
N GLY A 77 -14.49 90.19 -60.55
CA GLY A 77 -15.56 90.42 -61.52
C GLY A 77 -16.91 89.79 -61.16
N PHE A 78 -17.11 89.35 -59.92
CA PHE A 78 -18.42 88.93 -59.43
C PHE A 78 -19.25 90.13 -58.99
N GLU A 79 -20.55 90.09 -59.27
CA GLU A 79 -21.49 91.06 -58.70
C GLU A 79 -21.62 90.83 -57.19
N LYS A 80 -21.73 91.92 -56.42
CA LYS A 80 -21.82 91.88 -54.96
C LYS A 80 -22.83 90.86 -54.43
N GLY A 81 -24.03 90.81 -55.01
CA GLY A 81 -25.06 89.85 -54.61
C GLY A 81 -24.67 88.39 -54.87
N GLN A 82 -23.95 88.11 -55.95
CA GLN A 82 -23.44 86.77 -56.26
C GLN A 82 -22.31 86.36 -55.31
N ALA A 83 -21.39 87.29 -55.02
CA ALA A 83 -20.31 87.09 -54.06
C ALA A 83 -20.85 86.79 -52.64
N GLU A 84 -21.85 87.54 -52.17
CA GLU A 84 -22.49 87.33 -50.87
C GLU A 84 -23.17 85.94 -50.77
N VAL A 85 -23.83 85.47 -51.83
CA VAL A 85 -24.48 84.15 -51.85
C VAL A 85 -23.45 83.01 -51.83
N ILE A 86 -22.37 83.11 -52.60
CA ILE A 86 -21.30 82.10 -52.61
C ILE A 86 -20.62 82.02 -51.24
N VAL A 87 -20.29 83.17 -50.66
CA VAL A 87 -19.66 83.22 -49.33
C VAL A 87 -20.65 82.72 -48.26
N GLY A 88 -21.93 83.06 -48.34
CA GLY A 88 -22.97 82.58 -47.43
C GLY A 88 -23.14 81.05 -47.48
N THR A 89 -23.17 80.45 -48.67
CA THR A 89 -23.23 78.97 -48.81
C THR A 89 -21.96 78.31 -48.26
N LEU A 90 -20.78 78.90 -48.49
CA LEU A 90 -19.52 78.39 -47.97
C LEU A 90 -19.44 78.44 -46.44
N VAL A 91 -19.92 79.53 -45.83
CA VAL A 91 -20.05 79.64 -44.36
C VAL A 91 -20.99 78.56 -43.84
N THR A 92 -22.13 78.36 -44.49
CA THR A 92 -23.15 77.39 -44.05
C THR A 92 -22.60 75.96 -44.12
N LEU A 93 -21.93 75.59 -45.22
CA LEU A 93 -21.32 74.27 -45.41
C LEU A 93 -20.14 74.04 -44.45
N THR A 94 -19.29 75.06 -44.25
CA THR A 94 -18.15 74.97 -43.32
C THR A 94 -18.62 74.82 -41.88
N THR A 95 -19.68 75.54 -41.49
CA THR A 95 -20.29 75.43 -40.16
C THR A 95 -20.89 74.04 -39.95
N ALA A 96 -21.65 73.53 -40.92
CA ALA A 96 -22.25 72.19 -40.84
C ALA A 96 -21.20 71.06 -40.78
N ASN A 97 -20.12 71.15 -41.57
CA ASN A 97 -19.02 70.19 -41.52
C ASN A 97 -18.28 70.24 -40.17
N MET A 98 -18.06 71.43 -39.62
CA MET A 98 -17.41 71.59 -38.32
C MET A 98 -18.25 70.97 -37.19
N ASP A 99 -19.57 71.14 -37.20
CA ASP A 99 -20.46 70.51 -36.21
C ASP A 99 -20.38 68.98 -36.23
N ILE A 100 -20.27 68.37 -37.42
CA ILE A 100 -20.09 66.91 -37.55
C ILE A 100 -18.73 66.49 -36.97
N VAL A 101 -17.66 67.18 -37.39
CA VAL A 101 -16.30 66.88 -36.92
C VAL A 101 -16.20 67.02 -35.40
N TYR A 102 -16.79 68.05 -34.78
CA TYR A 102 -16.74 68.22 -33.32
C TYR A 102 -17.52 67.17 -32.54
N ARG A 103 -18.60 66.62 -33.11
CA ARG A 103 -19.31 65.49 -32.48
C ARG A 103 -18.49 64.20 -32.53
N ASP A 104 -17.74 63.98 -33.59
CA ASP A 104 -16.91 62.78 -33.76
C ASP A 104 -15.53 62.92 -33.10
N MET A 105 -15.08 64.15 -32.81
CA MET A 105 -13.85 64.39 -32.05
C MET A 105 -14.02 64.05 -30.56
N VAL A 106 -13.00 63.41 -30.01
CA VAL A 106 -12.90 63.19 -28.57
C VAL A 106 -12.32 64.45 -27.91
N THR A 107 -13.04 64.98 -26.93
CA THR A 107 -12.55 66.11 -26.12
C THR A 107 -11.54 65.64 -25.08
N THR A 108 -10.63 66.53 -24.68
CA THR A 108 -9.67 66.28 -23.58
C THR A 108 -10.37 65.82 -22.30
N ALA A 109 -11.50 66.44 -21.97
CA ALA A 109 -12.32 66.07 -20.82
C ALA A 109 -12.85 64.64 -20.90
N HIS A 110 -13.33 64.20 -22.08
CA HIS A 110 -13.83 62.83 -22.24
C HIS A 110 -12.70 61.79 -22.13
N GLN A 111 -11.51 62.11 -22.65
CA GLN A 111 -10.32 61.26 -22.51
C GLN A 111 -9.84 61.17 -21.05
N GLU A 112 -9.83 62.27 -20.31
CA GLU A 112 -9.45 62.29 -18.89
C GLU A 112 -10.38 61.41 -18.05
N ILE A 113 -11.70 61.49 -18.28
CA ILE A 113 -12.69 60.64 -17.60
C ILE A 113 -12.43 59.16 -17.92
N ALA A 114 -12.20 58.83 -19.20
CA ALA A 114 -11.91 57.45 -19.60
C ALA A 114 -10.61 56.93 -18.94
N LEU A 115 -9.57 57.76 -18.87
CA LEU A 115 -8.33 57.40 -18.18
C LEU A 115 -8.53 57.21 -16.68
N GLN A 116 -9.28 58.08 -16.01
CA GLN A 116 -9.61 57.93 -14.59
C GLN A 116 -10.38 56.63 -14.32
N GLN A 117 -11.31 56.25 -15.21
CA GLN A 117 -12.02 54.96 -15.12
C GLN A 117 -11.07 53.77 -15.26
N ILE A 118 -10.18 53.79 -16.27
CA ILE A 118 -9.18 52.74 -16.46
C ILE A 118 -8.27 52.63 -15.23
N MET A 119 -7.81 53.75 -14.68
CA MET A 119 -6.99 53.77 -13.47
C MET A 119 -7.72 53.19 -12.27
N ALA A 120 -8.99 53.56 -12.07
CA ALA A 120 -9.82 53.00 -10.99
C ALA A 120 -10.00 51.48 -11.12
N HIS A 121 -10.19 50.97 -12.35
CA HIS A 121 -10.27 49.53 -12.61
C HIS A 121 -8.94 48.82 -12.32
N LEU A 122 -7.81 49.39 -12.74
CA LEU A 122 -6.48 48.85 -12.43
C LEU A 122 -6.21 48.81 -10.92
N ASP A 123 -6.65 49.85 -10.20
CA ASP A 123 -6.53 49.91 -8.74
C ASP A 123 -7.41 48.85 -8.05
N SER A 124 -8.60 48.57 -8.58
CA SER A 124 -9.45 47.47 -8.11
C SER A 124 -8.75 46.12 -8.30
N ILE A 125 -8.25 45.84 -9.52
CA ILE A 125 -7.53 44.60 -9.83
C ILE A 125 -6.32 44.42 -8.91
N ARG A 126 -5.58 45.50 -8.64
CA ARG A 126 -4.43 45.46 -7.70
C ARG A 126 -4.87 45.10 -6.29
N LYS A 127 -5.99 45.63 -5.80
CA LYS A 127 -6.54 45.28 -4.48
C LYS A 127 -6.94 43.81 -4.44
N ASP A 128 -7.64 43.32 -5.46
CA ASP A 128 -8.06 41.93 -5.55
C ASP A 128 -6.86 40.97 -5.55
N MET A 129 -5.79 41.30 -6.30
CA MET A 129 -4.54 40.54 -6.29
C MET A 129 -3.92 40.44 -4.89
N VAL A 130 -3.84 41.57 -4.17
CA VAL A 130 -3.28 41.61 -2.81
C VAL A 130 -4.15 40.82 -1.81
N ILE A 131 -5.48 40.89 -1.95
CA ILE A 131 -6.41 40.13 -1.11
C ILE A 131 -6.24 38.63 -1.37
N LEU A 132 -6.16 38.22 -2.63
CA LEU A 132 -5.95 36.83 -3.02
C LEU A 132 -4.63 36.28 -2.44
N GLU A 133 -3.53 37.03 -2.59
CA GLU A 133 -2.21 36.70 -2.05
C GLU A 133 -2.18 36.60 -0.52
N LYS A 134 -2.83 37.53 0.18
CA LYS A 134 -2.79 37.58 1.64
C LYS A 134 -3.78 36.65 2.32
N SER A 135 -4.97 36.45 1.75
CA SER A 135 -6.04 35.68 2.39
C SER A 135 -6.05 34.24 1.88
N GLU A 136 -6.26 34.04 0.59
CA GLU A 136 -6.56 32.70 0.06
C GLU A 136 -5.30 31.84 0.00
N PHE A 137 -4.19 32.41 -0.49
CA PHE A 137 -2.93 31.68 -0.54
C PHE A 137 -2.34 31.43 0.85
N ALA A 138 -2.60 32.29 1.84
CA ALA A 138 -2.18 32.03 3.22
C ALA A 138 -3.01 30.91 3.85
N ASN A 139 -4.33 30.92 3.62
CA ASN A 139 -5.24 29.87 4.08
C ASN A 139 -4.88 28.51 3.44
N LEU A 140 -4.70 28.45 2.12
CA LEU A 140 -4.31 27.22 1.43
C LEU A 140 -2.96 26.68 1.91
N ARG A 141 -1.98 27.55 2.18
CA ARG A 141 -0.68 27.11 2.72
C ARG A 141 -0.81 26.56 4.14
N SER A 142 -1.59 27.22 5.00
CA SER A 142 -1.79 26.76 6.38
C SER A 142 -2.58 25.45 6.43
N GLU A 143 -3.61 25.30 5.60
CA GLU A 143 -4.38 24.07 5.47
C GLU A 143 -3.53 22.93 4.89
N ASN A 144 -2.71 23.20 3.87
CA ASN A 144 -1.78 22.21 3.33
C ASN A 144 -0.74 21.77 4.37
N ALA A 145 -0.23 22.69 5.18
CA ALA A 145 0.69 22.38 6.27
C ALA A 145 0.00 21.54 7.37
N LYS A 146 -1.26 21.86 7.71
CA LYS A 146 -2.07 21.10 8.66
C LYS A 146 -2.33 19.68 8.17
N MET A 147 -2.78 19.52 6.92
CA MET A 147 -3.00 18.20 6.31
C MET A 147 -1.73 17.34 6.29
N LYS A 148 -0.57 17.94 6.00
CA LYS A 148 0.73 17.23 6.06
C LYS A 148 1.06 16.77 7.48
N ALA A 149 0.81 17.61 8.49
CA ALA A 149 1.06 17.26 9.88
C ALA A 149 0.14 16.10 10.35
N GLU A 150 -1.15 16.16 10.01
CA GLU A 150 -2.11 15.09 10.32
C GLU A 150 -1.74 13.77 9.63
N LEU A 151 -1.31 13.83 8.37
CA LEU A 151 -0.85 12.66 7.62
C LEU A 151 0.36 11.99 8.30
N GLU A 152 1.39 12.76 8.65
CA GLU A 152 2.56 12.21 9.35
C GLU A 152 2.20 11.68 10.75
N GLN A 153 1.25 12.30 11.44
CA GLN A 153 0.73 11.80 12.71
C GLN A 153 0.04 10.43 12.54
N ILE A 154 -0.87 10.30 11.57
CA ILE A 154 -1.59 9.05 11.29
C ILE A 154 -0.60 7.95 10.87
N LYS A 155 0.34 8.27 9.99
CA LYS A 155 1.40 7.34 9.56
C LYS A 155 2.25 6.85 10.74
N THR A 156 2.63 7.75 11.65
CA THR A 156 3.38 7.38 12.85
C THR A 156 2.57 6.46 13.77
N ARG A 157 1.29 6.78 13.99
CA ARG A 157 0.38 5.92 14.77
C ARG A 157 0.22 4.53 14.14
N LEU A 158 0.00 4.46 12.84
CA LEU A 158 -0.14 3.20 12.11
C LEU A 158 1.12 2.33 12.21
N LEU A 159 2.30 2.94 12.07
CA LEU A 159 3.57 2.22 12.23
C LEU A 159 3.74 1.67 13.65
N GLU A 160 3.33 2.43 14.67
CA GLU A 160 3.42 1.99 16.05
C GLU A 160 2.41 0.89 16.38
N GLU A 161 1.16 1.02 15.95
CA GLU A 161 0.14 -0.02 16.08
C GLU A 161 0.55 -1.30 15.35
N SER A 162 1.11 -1.19 14.14
CA SER A 162 1.61 -2.35 13.39
C SER A 162 2.76 -3.06 14.12
N LYS A 163 3.68 -2.31 14.72
CA LYS A 163 4.77 -2.89 15.55
C LYS A 163 4.21 -3.56 16.80
N LYS A 164 3.28 -2.92 17.48
CA LYS A 164 2.61 -3.47 18.67
C LYS A 164 1.89 -4.78 18.32
N LEU A 165 1.04 -4.77 17.29
CA LEU A 165 0.35 -5.97 16.81
C LEU A 165 1.31 -7.10 16.44
N ARG A 166 2.47 -6.78 15.82
CA ARG A 166 3.50 -7.77 15.52
C ARG A 166 4.15 -8.34 16.77
N ALA A 167 4.43 -7.52 17.78
CA ALA A 167 4.98 -7.96 19.05
C ALA A 167 3.97 -8.84 19.81
N ASP A 168 2.70 -8.41 19.88
CA ASP A 168 1.60 -9.13 20.51
C ASP A 168 1.38 -10.49 19.84
N SER A 169 1.33 -10.54 18.50
CA SER A 169 1.19 -11.79 17.75
C SER A 169 2.39 -12.72 17.94
N LYS A 170 3.62 -12.19 18.01
CA LYS A 170 4.81 -13.00 18.29
C LYS A 170 4.77 -13.59 19.70
N LEU A 171 4.31 -12.80 20.68
CA LEU A 171 4.13 -13.27 22.05
C LEU A 171 3.09 -14.38 22.11
N ASP A 172 1.93 -14.19 21.48
CA ASP A 172 0.85 -15.16 21.41
C ASP A 172 1.31 -16.50 20.81
N ILE A 173 1.99 -16.46 19.67
CA ILE A 173 2.59 -17.65 19.04
C ILE A 173 3.60 -18.34 19.97
N ASN A 174 4.39 -17.58 20.74
CA ASN A 174 5.36 -18.15 21.65
C ASN A 174 4.69 -18.80 22.87
N LEU A 175 3.64 -18.20 23.40
CA LEU A 175 2.85 -18.76 24.50
C LEU A 175 2.16 -20.05 24.07
N GLU A 176 1.51 -20.05 22.90
CA GLU A 176 0.90 -21.26 22.34
C GLU A 176 1.94 -22.34 22.02
N ARG A 177 3.11 -21.96 21.50
CA ARG A 177 4.23 -22.91 21.31
C ARG A 177 4.66 -23.54 22.63
N SER A 178 4.81 -22.75 23.70
CA SER A 178 5.17 -23.25 25.03
C SER A 178 4.10 -24.21 25.57
N ARG A 179 2.82 -23.84 25.42
CA ARG A 179 1.71 -24.68 25.84
C ARG A 179 1.68 -26.01 25.09
N LEU A 180 1.89 -25.99 23.78
CA LEU A 180 1.99 -27.18 22.96
C LEU A 180 3.17 -28.07 23.36
N THR A 181 4.33 -27.48 23.65
CA THR A 181 5.49 -28.25 24.12
C THR A 181 5.22 -28.89 25.47
N ASP A 182 4.61 -28.17 26.41
CA ASP A 182 4.29 -28.72 27.74
C ASP A 182 3.31 -29.89 27.62
N MET A 183 2.25 -29.74 26.84
CA MET A 183 1.30 -30.82 26.55
C MET A 183 1.96 -32.02 25.87
N PHE A 184 2.88 -31.78 24.93
CA PHE A 184 3.62 -32.84 24.25
C PHE A 184 4.53 -33.60 25.24
N THR A 185 5.27 -32.89 26.10
CA THR A 185 6.09 -33.53 27.13
C THR A 185 5.26 -34.33 28.14
N GLU A 186 4.06 -33.86 28.49
CA GLU A 186 3.14 -34.59 29.36
C GLU A 186 2.65 -35.89 28.69
N GLN A 187 2.33 -35.83 27.39
CA GLN A 187 1.96 -37.01 26.61
C GLN A 187 3.11 -38.01 26.48
N GLU A 188 4.32 -37.52 26.22
CA GLU A 188 5.53 -38.36 26.15
C GLU A 188 5.79 -39.05 27.50
N LYS A 189 5.62 -38.33 28.61
CA LYS A 189 5.74 -38.90 29.95
C LYS A 189 4.70 -40.00 30.21
N LYS A 190 3.43 -39.75 29.89
CA LYS A 190 2.35 -40.77 30.00
C LYS A 190 2.65 -42.00 29.14
N LEU A 191 3.16 -41.79 27.93
CA LEU A 191 3.54 -42.89 27.03
C LEU A 191 4.69 -43.71 27.61
N MET A 192 5.70 -43.06 28.19
CA MET A 192 6.81 -43.73 28.87
C MET A 192 6.33 -44.52 30.09
N GLU A 193 5.47 -43.93 30.94
CA GLU A 193 4.87 -44.63 32.09
C GLU A 193 4.13 -45.88 31.64
N VAL A 194 3.21 -45.77 30.67
CA VAL A 194 2.48 -46.91 30.10
C VAL A 194 3.42 -47.95 29.49
N SER A 195 4.47 -47.52 28.79
CA SER A 195 5.47 -48.44 28.23
C SER A 195 6.21 -49.21 29.34
N THR A 196 6.60 -48.53 30.41
CA THR A 196 7.28 -49.17 31.55
C THR A 196 6.37 -50.14 32.31
N GLU A 197 5.10 -49.77 32.52
CA GLU A 197 4.11 -50.66 33.12
C GLU A 197 3.85 -51.89 32.24
N PHE A 198 3.72 -51.69 30.93
CA PHE A 198 3.57 -52.78 29.97
C PHE A 198 4.76 -53.74 30.01
N GLN A 199 6.00 -53.24 30.01
CA GLN A 199 7.20 -54.08 30.12
C GLN A 199 7.24 -54.86 31.44
N LYS A 200 6.87 -54.22 32.56
CA LYS A 200 6.78 -54.89 33.86
C LYS A 200 5.76 -56.03 33.81
N ARG A 201 4.55 -55.78 33.29
CA ARG A 201 3.51 -56.81 33.16
C ARG A 201 3.93 -57.93 32.22
N ASN A 202 4.61 -57.63 31.13
CA ASN A 202 5.17 -58.64 30.23
C ASN A 202 6.17 -59.54 30.97
N SER A 203 7.09 -58.97 31.74
CA SER A 203 8.05 -59.74 32.53
C SER A 203 7.39 -60.61 33.62
N GLU A 204 6.31 -60.12 34.24
CA GLU A 204 5.50 -60.88 35.20
C GLU A 204 4.82 -62.09 34.52
N ILE A 205 4.26 -61.88 33.33
CA ILE A 205 3.65 -62.94 32.50
C ILE A 205 4.70 -63.96 32.07
N ASP A 206 5.86 -63.53 31.59
CA ASP A 206 6.96 -64.40 31.18
C ASP A 206 7.45 -65.27 32.35
N ARG A 207 7.60 -64.67 33.55
CA ARG A 207 7.97 -65.42 34.75
C ARG A 207 6.92 -66.47 35.13
N SER A 208 5.65 -66.07 35.16
CA SER A 208 4.53 -66.99 35.47
C SER A 208 4.48 -68.15 34.46
N THR A 209 4.64 -67.84 33.17
CA THR A 209 4.67 -68.83 32.09
C THR A 209 5.86 -69.78 32.25
N MET A 210 7.05 -69.26 32.56
CA MET A 210 8.23 -70.10 32.82
C MET A 210 8.05 -71.00 34.05
N GLU A 211 7.40 -70.50 35.11
CA GLU A 211 7.08 -71.30 36.29
C GLU A 211 6.09 -72.43 35.98
N THR A 212 5.04 -72.15 35.19
CA THR A 212 4.07 -73.18 34.79
C THR A 212 4.69 -74.19 33.84
N THR A 213 5.49 -73.77 32.85
CA THR A 213 6.25 -74.68 31.97
C THR A 213 7.16 -75.60 32.79
N LYS A 214 7.93 -75.06 33.74
CA LYS A 214 8.78 -75.90 34.62
C LYS A 214 7.99 -76.92 35.44
N LYS A 215 6.82 -76.54 35.97
CA LYS A 215 5.96 -77.48 36.71
C LYS A 215 5.47 -78.60 35.80
N ILE A 216 5.01 -78.25 34.59
CA ILE A 216 4.59 -79.22 33.58
C ILE A 216 5.74 -80.18 33.26
N ASP A 217 6.97 -79.67 33.06
CA ASP A 217 8.13 -80.53 32.76
C ASP A 217 8.44 -81.51 33.90
N ILE A 218 8.36 -81.06 35.17
CA ILE A 218 8.56 -81.92 36.34
C ILE A 218 7.47 -82.98 36.44
N GLU A 219 6.20 -82.61 36.25
CA GLU A 219 5.08 -83.54 36.26
C GLU A 219 5.16 -84.56 35.11
N VAL A 220 5.57 -84.13 33.91
CA VAL A 220 5.80 -85.03 32.78
C VAL A 220 6.94 -86.00 33.07
N ALA A 221 8.04 -85.53 33.65
CA ALA A 221 9.15 -86.39 34.05
C ALA A 221 8.74 -87.37 35.15
N SER A 222 8.01 -86.92 36.17
CA SER A 222 7.54 -87.80 37.26
C SER A 222 6.56 -88.85 36.76
N LEU A 223 5.57 -88.47 35.95
CA LEU A 223 4.64 -89.41 35.30
C LEU A 223 5.36 -90.42 34.42
N LYS A 224 6.40 -89.99 33.67
CA LYS A 224 7.23 -90.89 32.87
C LYS A 224 7.98 -91.90 33.74
N THR A 225 8.59 -91.48 34.85
CA THR A 225 9.27 -92.41 35.77
C THR A 225 8.30 -93.41 36.41
N LEU A 226 7.09 -92.97 36.78
CA LEU A 226 6.04 -93.83 37.33
C LEU A 226 5.55 -94.84 36.28
N LEU A 227 5.39 -94.41 35.04
CA LEU A 227 5.04 -95.30 33.93
C LEU A 227 6.13 -96.35 33.69
N GLU A 228 7.41 -95.95 33.70
CA GLU A 228 8.54 -96.86 33.55
C GLU A 228 8.63 -97.87 34.70
N SER A 229 8.38 -97.45 35.96
CA SER A 229 8.36 -98.36 37.10
C SER A 229 7.20 -99.36 37.02
N LEU A 230 5.99 -98.91 36.69
CA LEU A 230 4.83 -99.80 36.51
C LEU A 230 5.05 -100.82 35.38
N LYS A 231 5.72 -100.41 34.30
CA LYS A 231 6.12 -101.32 33.22
C LYS A 231 7.07 -102.41 33.74
N LEU A 232 8.11 -102.03 34.50
CA LEU A 232 9.07 -102.98 35.07
C LEU A 232 8.40 -103.94 36.07
N ASP A 233 7.51 -103.44 36.92
CA ASP A 233 6.76 -104.28 37.87
C ASP A 233 5.84 -105.25 37.13
N THR A 234 5.13 -104.81 36.10
CA THR A 234 4.30 -105.69 35.25
C THR A 234 5.14 -106.80 34.62
N ILE A 235 6.34 -106.48 34.11
CA ILE A 235 7.28 -107.47 33.57
C ILE A 235 7.71 -108.48 34.66
N ARG A 236 8.01 -108.01 35.88
CA ARG A 236 8.36 -108.87 37.02
C ARG A 236 7.23 -109.80 37.44
N TYR A 237 5.99 -109.28 37.57
CA TYR A 237 4.81 -110.08 37.88
C TYR A 237 4.55 -111.13 36.81
N LEU A 238 4.64 -110.76 35.52
CA LEU A 238 4.46 -111.68 34.42
C LEU A 238 5.52 -112.79 34.43
N ALA A 239 6.79 -112.44 34.63
CA ALA A 239 7.86 -113.43 34.80
C ALA A 239 7.55 -114.38 35.97
N GLY A 240 7.16 -113.83 37.13
CA GLY A 240 6.77 -114.63 38.31
C GLY A 240 5.62 -115.61 38.03
N CYS A 241 4.58 -115.18 37.31
CA CYS A 241 3.46 -116.04 36.91
C CYS A 241 3.89 -117.15 35.93
N VAL A 242 4.76 -116.85 34.97
CA VAL A 242 5.29 -117.86 34.06
C VAL A 242 6.15 -118.88 34.82
N PHE A 243 7.02 -118.41 35.73
CA PHE A 243 7.82 -119.29 36.59
C PHE A 243 6.96 -120.14 37.53
N SER A 244 5.88 -119.61 38.11
CA SER A 244 4.98 -120.39 38.96
C SER A 244 4.19 -121.42 38.16
N CYS A 245 3.67 -121.08 36.98
CA CYS A 245 3.06 -122.05 36.05
C CYS A 245 4.06 -123.15 35.64
N LEU A 246 5.31 -122.80 35.33
CA LEU A 246 6.37 -123.77 35.05
C LEU A 246 6.69 -124.66 36.27
N ALA A 247 6.74 -124.08 37.47
CA ALA A 247 6.97 -124.85 38.70
C ALA A 247 5.81 -125.82 39.00
N ILE A 248 4.56 -125.39 38.79
CA ILE A 248 3.36 -126.22 38.96
C ILE A 248 3.35 -127.34 37.92
N THR A 249 3.59 -127.04 36.64
CA THR A 249 3.66 -128.06 35.58
C THR A 249 4.79 -129.07 35.81
N LEU A 250 5.98 -128.63 36.25
CA LEU A 250 7.06 -129.53 36.68
C LEU A 250 6.68 -130.35 37.93
N GLY A 251 5.93 -129.76 38.87
CA GLY A 251 5.39 -130.44 40.05
C GLY A 251 4.39 -131.55 39.68
N PHE A 252 3.45 -131.28 38.77
CA PHE A 252 2.53 -132.28 38.24
C PHE A 252 3.24 -133.35 37.40
N TYR A 253 4.23 -132.97 36.59
CA TYR A 253 5.06 -133.93 35.84
C TYR A 253 5.82 -134.89 36.78
N ARG A 254 6.22 -134.42 37.97
CA ARG A 254 6.88 -135.25 38.99
C ARG A 254 5.94 -136.21 39.73
N LEU A 255 4.65 -135.90 39.81
CA LEU A 255 3.62 -136.74 40.44
C LEU A 255 3.03 -137.79 39.47
N TRP A 256 3.20 -137.64 38.16
CA TRP A 256 2.75 -138.58 37.12
C TRP A 256 3.83 -139.60 36.71
N LYS A 257 4.99 -139.60 37.37
CA LYS A 257 6.05 -140.60 37.22
C LYS A 257 6.11 -141.47 38.46
#